data_AF-A0A9E3QR65-F1
#
_entry.id   AF-A0A9E3QR65-F1
#
_cell.length_a   1.000
_cell.length_b   1.000
_cell.length_c   1.000
_cell.angle_alpha   90.00
_cell.angle_beta   90.00
_cell.angle_gamma   90.00
#
_symmetry.space_group_name_H-M   'P 1'
#
loop_
_entity.id
_entity.type
_entity.pdbx_description
1 polymer ?
#
loop_
_entity_poly.entity_id
_entity_poly.type
_entity_poly.pdbx_seq_one_letter_code
_entity_poly.pdbx_strand_id
1 'polypeptide(L)'
;MNKHPESYPVYLFHMTFGHHGIFSLTPIFLFAIYGALRQALGRPGGAKPEGWHEDEVTGGPAGEGRRGRLGAVAWLTLILTVVMLAFYTWNPKARNYGGSTQGLRWLFWVIPFWMVVLPFGLGPSAQRPWLRRLSLVALLVSAFTVGYALRSPWSHPWLLDLLEHLNLYTLQR
;
A
#
# COMPACT_ATOMS: atom_id res chain seq x y z
N MET A 1 -17.05 -16.46 -15.76
CA MET A 1 -16.15 -17.30 -14.92
C MET A 1 -14.90 -17.57 -15.73
N ASN A 2 -13.70 -17.26 -15.21
CA ASN A 2 -12.44 -17.39 -15.97
C ASN A 2 -12.19 -18.85 -16.34
N LYS A 3 -12.24 -19.16 -17.65
CA LYS A 3 -12.05 -20.53 -18.17
C LYS A 3 -10.59 -21.01 -18.02
N HIS A 4 -9.65 -20.07 -17.92
CA HIS A 4 -8.22 -20.31 -17.72
C HIS A 4 -7.67 -19.33 -16.66
N PRO A 5 -7.79 -19.65 -15.36
CA PRO A 5 -7.21 -18.80 -14.33
C PRO A 5 -5.69 -18.82 -14.42
N GLU A 6 -5.08 -17.65 -14.30
CA GLU A 6 -3.62 -17.52 -14.26
C GLU A 6 -3.01 -18.32 -13.10
N SER A 7 -1.75 -18.70 -13.26
CA SER A 7 -1.00 -19.38 -12.20
C SER A 7 -0.85 -18.46 -10.98
N TYR A 8 -0.73 -19.07 -9.80
CA TYR A 8 -0.53 -18.35 -8.54
C TYR A 8 0.57 -17.27 -8.59
N PRO A 9 1.81 -17.56 -9.05
CA PRO A 9 2.88 -16.57 -9.03
C PRO A 9 2.66 -15.42 -10.00
N VAL A 10 2.06 -15.69 -11.17
CA VAL A 10 1.74 -14.66 -12.18
C VAL A 10 0.70 -13.70 -11.63
N TYR A 11 -0.38 -14.25 -11.06
CA TYR A 11 -1.47 -13.45 -10.49
C TYR A 11 -0.98 -12.58 -9.32
N LEU A 12 -0.16 -13.15 -8.43
CA LEU A 12 0.45 -12.40 -7.31
C LEU A 12 1.39 -11.29 -7.81
N PHE A 13 2.19 -11.55 -8.84
CA PHE A 13 3.04 -10.52 -9.45
C PHE A 13 2.21 -9.37 -10.01
N HIS A 14 1.16 -9.67 -10.77
CA HIS A 14 0.29 -8.65 -11.34
C HIS A 14 -0.51 -7.87 -10.31
N MET A 15 -0.78 -8.45 -9.14
CA MET A 15 -1.37 -7.76 -8.00
C MET A 15 -0.40 -6.82 -7.27
N THR A 16 0.90 -7.13 -7.27
CA THR A 16 1.90 -6.36 -6.52
C THR A 16 2.59 -5.31 -7.38
N PHE A 17 3.13 -5.69 -8.54
CA PHE A 17 3.93 -4.81 -9.40
C PHE A 17 3.51 -4.80 -10.87
N GLY A 18 2.79 -5.81 -11.34
CA GLY A 18 2.36 -5.85 -12.74
C GLY A 18 1.15 -4.96 -12.99
N HIS A 19 0.25 -5.41 -13.86
CA HIS A 19 -0.76 -4.55 -14.48
C HIS A 19 -1.83 -4.01 -13.51
N HIS A 20 -2.11 -4.67 -12.37
CA HIS A 20 -2.94 -4.14 -11.28
C HIS A 20 -2.10 -3.94 -10.01
N GLY A 21 -0.80 -3.70 -10.19
CA GLY A 21 0.19 -3.73 -9.12
C GLY A 21 -0.03 -2.59 -8.14
N ILE A 22 -0.45 -2.91 -6.91
CA ILE A 22 -0.66 -1.91 -5.86
C ILE A 22 0.61 -1.08 -5.61
N PHE A 23 1.81 -1.66 -5.72
CA PHE A 23 3.05 -0.92 -5.50
C PHE A 23 3.53 -0.13 -6.71
N SER A 24 3.09 -0.49 -7.92
CA SER A 24 3.40 0.27 -9.13
C SER A 24 2.44 1.44 -9.30
N LEU A 25 1.16 1.23 -8.98
CA LEU A 25 0.10 2.22 -9.10
C LEU A 25 0.05 3.18 -7.92
N THR A 26 0.29 2.70 -6.71
CA THR A 26 0.29 3.51 -5.48
C THR A 26 1.55 3.26 -4.64
N PRO A 27 2.75 3.58 -5.17
CA PRO A 27 4.03 3.29 -4.52
C PRO A 27 4.19 3.91 -3.12
N ILE A 28 3.40 4.94 -2.77
CA ILE A 28 3.39 5.50 -1.41
C ILE A 28 3.07 4.45 -0.35
N PHE A 29 2.33 3.41 -0.71
CA PHE A 29 1.97 2.31 0.17
C PHE A 29 3.15 1.42 0.60
N LEU A 30 4.29 1.46 -0.10
CA LEU A 30 5.53 0.85 0.40
C LEU A 30 5.96 1.47 1.74
N PHE A 31 5.76 2.79 1.91
CA PHE A 31 6.04 3.48 3.17
C PHE A 31 5.02 3.11 4.26
N ALA A 32 3.78 2.79 3.90
CA ALA A 32 2.79 2.28 4.84
C ALA A 32 3.15 0.89 5.38
N ILE A 33 3.61 -0.03 4.52
CA ILE A 33 4.14 -1.34 4.96
C ILE A 33 5.33 -1.14 5.89
N TYR A 34 6.28 -0.27 5.52
CA TYR A 34 7.43 0.04 6.36
C TYR A 34 7.00 0.59 7.73
N GLY A 35 6.03 1.50 7.77
CA GLY A 35 5.46 2.04 9.00
C GLY A 35 4.77 0.98 9.87
N ALA A 36 3.96 0.12 9.25
CA ALA A 36 3.30 -0.99 9.93
C ALA A 36 4.31 -1.97 10.51
N LEU A 37 5.32 -2.39 9.75
CA LEU A 37 6.37 -3.30 10.23
C LEU A 37 7.14 -2.70 11.40
N ARG A 38 7.51 -1.42 11.34
CA ARG A 38 8.17 -0.74 12.46
C ARG A 38 7.32 -0.78 13.72
N GLN A 39 6.05 -0.45 13.59
CA GLN A 39 5.16 -0.33 14.74
C GLN A 39 4.75 -1.69 15.30
N ALA A 40 4.59 -2.70 14.44
CA ALA A 40 4.36 -4.10 14.83
C ALA A 40 5.56 -4.70 15.57
N LEU A 41 6.79 -4.36 15.15
CA LEU A 41 8.05 -4.82 15.76
C LEU A 41 8.49 -3.97 16.98
N GLY A 42 7.65 -3.05 17.45
CA GLY A 42 7.95 -2.22 18.63
C GLY A 42 9.07 -1.20 18.42
N ARG A 43 9.43 -0.87 17.17
CA ARG A 43 10.44 0.17 16.92
C ARG A 43 9.82 1.54 17.19
N PRO A 44 10.43 2.37 18.08
CA PRO A 44 9.88 3.68 18.40
C PRO A 44 9.64 4.53 17.14
N GLY A 45 8.52 5.24 17.12
CA GLY A 45 8.19 6.22 16.09
C GLY A 45 9.34 7.22 15.90
N GLY A 46 9.49 7.72 14.67
CA GLY A 46 10.61 8.55 14.23
C GLY A 46 11.00 9.69 15.20
N ALA A 47 12.27 10.08 15.12
CA ALA A 47 12.98 11.10 15.89
C ALA A 47 12.07 12.07 16.66
N LYS A 48 12.21 12.06 18.00
CA LYS A 48 11.70 13.13 18.86
C LYS A 48 12.19 14.47 18.28
N PRO A 49 11.30 15.40 17.94
CA PRO A 49 11.74 16.73 17.54
C PRO A 49 12.53 17.36 18.69
N GLU A 50 13.55 18.15 18.36
CA GLU A 50 14.35 18.86 19.34
C GLU A 50 13.44 19.84 20.11
N GLY A 51 13.33 19.69 21.42
CA GLY A 51 12.40 20.46 22.28
C GLY A 51 11.18 19.70 22.82
N TRP A 52 11.04 18.39 22.54
CA TRP A 52 10.03 17.57 23.21
C TRP A 52 10.51 17.22 24.61
N HIS A 53 10.02 17.96 25.59
CA HIS A 53 10.09 17.54 26.98
C HIS A 53 9.31 16.23 27.12
N GLU A 54 9.93 15.21 27.71
CA GLU A 54 9.20 14.06 28.23
C GLU A 54 8.37 14.54 29.42
N ASP A 55 7.33 15.30 29.13
CA ASP A 55 6.31 15.56 30.12
C ASP A 55 5.70 14.19 30.45
N GLU A 56 5.58 13.97 31.76
CA GLU A 56 5.04 12.82 32.50
C GLU A 56 3.81 12.14 31.83
N VAL A 57 3.12 12.88 30.96
CA VAL A 57 2.01 12.48 30.08
C VAL A 57 2.34 11.37 29.08
N THR A 58 3.59 11.25 28.60
CA THR A 58 3.95 10.24 27.56
C THR A 58 4.61 8.97 28.12
N GLY A 59 5.18 9.03 29.33
CA GLY A 59 5.83 7.91 30.02
C GLY A 59 4.93 7.16 31.01
N GLY A 60 3.76 7.71 31.35
CA GLY A 60 2.78 7.04 32.22
C GLY A 60 2.04 5.86 31.54
N PRO A 61 1.23 5.11 32.29
CA PRO A 61 0.46 3.95 31.79
C PRO A 61 -0.44 4.26 30.57
N ALA A 62 -0.85 5.51 30.41
CA ALA A 62 -1.59 5.98 29.23
C ALA A 62 -0.75 5.94 27.93
N GLY A 63 0.55 6.22 28.02
CA GLY A 63 1.51 6.17 26.91
C GLY A 63 1.83 4.73 26.49
N GLU A 64 1.98 3.83 27.45
CA GLU A 64 2.09 2.38 27.26
C GLU A 64 0.87 1.84 26.48
N GLY A 65 -0.34 2.18 26.95
CA GLY A 65 -1.58 1.77 26.30
C GLY A 65 -1.78 2.37 24.89
N ARG A 66 -1.23 3.55 24.60
CA ARG A 66 -1.23 4.13 23.25
C ARG A 66 -0.30 3.37 22.31
N ARG A 67 0.92 3.02 22.77
CA ARG A 67 1.87 2.21 21.99
C ARG A 67 1.31 0.83 21.65
N GLY A 68 0.68 0.17 22.63
CA GLY A 68 -0.01 -1.12 22.42
C GLY A 68 -1.11 -1.03 21.38
N ARG A 69 -1.97 0.00 21.46
CA ARG A 69 -3.05 0.24 20.46
C ARG A 69 -2.50 0.45 19.05
N LEU A 70 -1.44 1.24 18.89
CA LEU A 70 -0.82 1.47 17.58
C LEU A 70 -0.18 0.19 17.02
N GLY A 71 0.46 -0.61 17.89
CA GLY A 71 0.98 -1.94 17.51
C GLY A 71 -0.13 -2.88 17.04
N ALA A 72 -1.27 -2.89 17.73
CA ALA A 72 -2.43 -3.69 17.34
C ALA A 72 -2.99 -3.28 15.97
N VAL A 73 -3.12 -1.98 15.70
CA VAL A 73 -3.54 -1.47 14.38
C VAL A 73 -2.54 -1.87 13.28
N ALA A 74 -1.24 -1.81 13.57
CA ALA A 74 -0.21 -2.23 12.63
C ALA A 74 -0.28 -3.73 12.30
N TRP A 75 -0.42 -4.58 13.32
CA TRP A 75 -0.62 -6.03 13.14
C TRP A 75 -1.91 -6.33 12.38
N LEU A 76 -3.02 -5.68 12.73
CA LEU A 76 -4.28 -5.81 12.03
C LEU A 76 -4.12 -5.48 10.55
N THR A 77 -3.48 -4.36 10.23
CA THR A 77 -3.25 -3.92 8.83
C THR A 77 -2.43 -4.94 8.05
N LEU A 78 -1.35 -5.46 8.64
CA LEU A 78 -0.48 -6.46 8.01
C LEU A 78 -1.20 -7.80 7.81
N ILE A 79 -1.89 -8.29 8.84
CA ILE A 79 -2.61 -9.56 8.81
C ILE A 79 -3.74 -9.49 7.80
N LEU A 80 -4.57 -8.44 7.82
CA LEU A 80 -5.65 -8.26 6.84
C LEU A 80 -5.10 -8.24 5.41
N THR A 81 -4.01 -7.50 5.18
CA THR A 81 -3.36 -7.46 3.86
C THR A 81 -2.92 -8.86 3.42
N VAL A 82 -2.19 -9.60 4.28
CA VAL A 82 -1.70 -10.94 3.95
C VAL A 82 -2.85 -11.92 3.72
N VAL A 83 -3.86 -11.93 4.60
CA VAL A 83 -5.04 -12.81 4.50
C VAL A 83 -5.78 -12.55 3.19
N MET A 84 -5.97 -11.28 2.82
CA MET A 84 -6.64 -10.94 1.56
C MET A 84 -5.82 -11.34 0.35
N LEU A 85 -4.52 -11.01 0.32
CA LEU A 85 -3.65 -11.43 -0.78
C LEU A 85 -3.65 -12.96 -0.92
N ALA A 86 -3.52 -13.69 0.19
CA ALA A 86 -3.56 -15.15 0.22
C ALA A 86 -4.91 -15.71 -0.26
N PHE A 87 -6.04 -15.17 0.22
CA PHE A 87 -7.37 -15.64 -0.18
C PHE A 87 -7.63 -15.47 -1.69
N TYR A 88 -7.34 -14.29 -2.24
CA TYR A 88 -7.60 -13.98 -3.65
C TYR A 88 -6.59 -14.62 -4.61
N THR A 89 -5.38 -14.94 -4.14
CA THR A 89 -4.38 -15.67 -4.94
C THR A 89 -4.57 -17.18 -4.84
N TRP A 90 -4.93 -17.73 -3.69
CA TRP A 90 -5.11 -19.17 -3.50
C TRP A 90 -6.33 -19.69 -4.24
N ASN A 91 -7.47 -18.99 -4.16
CA ASN A 91 -8.72 -19.42 -4.80
C ASN A 91 -8.73 -19.09 -6.31
N PRO A 92 -8.63 -20.07 -7.23
CA PRO A 92 -8.59 -19.80 -8.66
C PRO A 92 -9.85 -19.10 -9.19
N LYS A 93 -11.01 -19.33 -8.55
CA LYS A 93 -12.27 -18.67 -8.92
C LYS A 93 -12.27 -17.17 -8.57
N ALA A 94 -11.44 -16.77 -7.60
CA ALA A 94 -11.28 -15.39 -7.17
C ALA A 94 -10.20 -14.63 -7.97
N ARG A 95 -9.45 -15.32 -8.86
CA ARG A 95 -8.39 -14.72 -9.68
C ARG A 95 -8.95 -13.93 -10.86
N ASN A 96 -9.53 -12.76 -10.59
CA ASN A 96 -10.16 -11.90 -11.59
C ASN A 96 -9.81 -10.41 -11.46
N TYR A 97 -8.82 -10.07 -10.64
CA TYR A 97 -8.36 -8.70 -10.36
C TYR A 97 -9.42 -7.72 -9.83
N GLY A 98 -10.66 -8.18 -9.57
CA GLY A 98 -11.80 -7.31 -9.28
C GLY A 98 -12.52 -6.78 -10.53
N GLY A 99 -12.32 -7.42 -11.70
CA GLY A 99 -12.94 -7.05 -12.98
C GLY A 99 -12.20 -5.92 -13.70
N SER A 100 -12.89 -5.23 -14.63
CA SER A 100 -12.35 -4.02 -15.28
C SER A 100 -12.35 -2.87 -14.28
N THR A 101 -11.31 -2.76 -13.47
CA THR A 101 -11.09 -1.66 -12.52
C THR A 101 -9.61 -1.38 -12.45
N GLN A 102 -9.23 -0.11 -12.41
CA GLN A 102 -7.81 0.28 -12.45
C GLN A 102 -6.97 -0.21 -11.27
N GLY A 103 -7.59 -0.73 -10.21
CA GLY A 103 -6.89 -1.35 -9.10
C GLY A 103 -7.63 -2.57 -8.58
N LEU A 104 -7.00 -3.27 -7.64
CA LEU A 104 -7.57 -4.43 -6.98
C LEU A 104 -8.77 -4.01 -6.12
N ARG A 105 -9.97 -4.07 -6.71
CA ARG A 105 -11.22 -3.55 -6.12
C ARG A 105 -11.45 -4.01 -4.68
N TRP A 106 -11.11 -5.27 -4.42
CA TRP A 106 -11.27 -5.90 -3.12
C TRP A 106 -10.31 -5.33 -2.07
N LEU A 107 -9.13 -4.82 -2.44
CA LEU A 107 -8.19 -4.18 -1.49
C LEU A 107 -8.58 -2.75 -1.10
N PHE A 108 -9.54 -2.12 -1.77
CA PHE A 108 -9.85 -0.70 -1.55
C PHE A 108 -10.28 -0.39 -0.12
N TRP A 109 -10.97 -1.31 0.56
CA TRP A 109 -11.36 -1.10 1.96
C TRP A 109 -10.20 -1.27 2.94
N VAL A 110 -9.07 -1.84 2.52
CA VAL A 110 -7.85 -1.93 3.35
C VAL A 110 -7.07 -0.61 3.33
N ILE A 111 -7.27 0.22 2.32
CA ILE A 111 -6.56 1.51 2.16
C ILE A 111 -6.62 2.42 3.40
N PRO A 112 -7.77 2.61 4.09
CA PRO A 112 -7.82 3.41 5.32
C PRO A 112 -6.85 2.91 6.40
N PHE A 113 -6.68 1.60 6.54
CA PHE A 113 -5.72 1.03 7.50
C PHE A 113 -4.27 1.36 7.10
N TRP A 114 -3.96 1.30 5.80
CA TRP A 114 -2.66 1.70 5.27
C TRP A 114 -2.39 3.19 5.49
N MET A 115 -3.41 4.04 5.36
CA MET A 115 -3.32 5.47 5.66
C MET A 115 -3.02 5.75 7.14
N VAL A 116 -3.60 4.97 8.07
CA VAL A 116 -3.31 5.13 9.50
C VAL A 116 -1.85 4.80 9.84
N VAL A 117 -1.26 3.79 9.19
CA VAL A 117 0.12 3.37 9.47
C VAL A 117 1.19 4.11 8.65
N LEU A 118 0.79 4.80 7.58
CA LEU A 118 1.68 5.53 6.67
C LEU A 118 2.60 6.55 7.36
N PRO A 119 2.13 7.42 8.28
CA PRO A 119 2.99 8.41 8.94
C PRO A 119 4.17 7.79 9.68
N PHE A 120 4.02 6.57 10.22
CA PHE A 120 5.09 5.87 10.95
C PHE A 120 6.23 5.42 10.05
N GLY A 121 5.97 5.23 8.75
CA GLY A 121 6.99 4.97 7.75
C GLY A 121 7.60 6.23 7.16
N LEU A 122 6.78 7.29 7.01
CA LEU A 122 7.22 8.56 6.46
C LEU A 122 8.13 9.35 7.41
N GLY A 123 7.82 9.42 8.71
CA GLY A 123 8.60 10.21 9.67
C GLY A 123 10.11 9.91 9.64
N PRO A 124 10.54 8.64 9.77
CA PRO A 124 11.94 8.25 9.65
C PRO A 124 12.52 8.42 8.24
N SER A 125 11.70 8.20 7.22
CA SER A 125 12.10 8.36 5.81
C SER A 125 12.37 9.82 5.47
N ALA A 126 11.62 10.75 6.06
CA ALA A 126 11.78 12.18 5.85
C ALA A 126 13.12 12.73 6.40
N GLN A 127 13.71 12.05 7.39
CA GLN A 127 15.01 12.43 7.98
C GLN A 127 16.20 12.15 7.06
N ARG A 128 16.05 11.27 6.06
CA ARG A 128 17.10 10.99 5.08
C ARG A 128 16.73 11.70 3.76
N PRO A 129 17.58 12.58 3.22
CA PRO A 129 17.21 13.45 2.09
C PRO A 129 16.79 12.65 0.85
N TRP A 130 17.45 11.52 0.58
CA TRP A 130 17.10 10.65 -0.54
C TRP A 130 15.76 9.92 -0.33
N LEU A 131 15.48 9.41 0.88
CA LEU A 131 14.20 8.75 1.20
C LEU A 131 13.05 9.75 1.19
N ARG A 132 13.29 10.99 1.63
CA ARG A 132 12.32 12.08 1.53
C ARG A 132 11.96 12.38 0.08
N ARG A 133 12.95 12.50 -0.80
CA ARG A 133 12.73 12.67 -2.25
C ARG A 133 11.96 11.47 -2.82
N LEU A 134 12.35 10.25 -2.45
CA LEU A 134 11.67 9.04 -2.87
C LEU A 134 10.21 9.00 -2.41
N SER A 135 9.90 9.36 -1.17
CA SER A 135 8.51 9.41 -0.68
C SER A 135 7.68 10.48 -1.39
N LEU A 136 8.28 11.61 -1.77
CA LEU A 136 7.61 12.65 -2.54
C LEU A 136 7.30 12.18 -3.96
N VAL A 137 8.26 11.54 -4.64
CA VAL A 137 8.04 10.95 -5.96
C VAL A 137 6.96 9.86 -5.87
N ALA A 138 7.03 8.98 -4.87
CA ALA A 138 6.02 7.94 -4.65
C ALA A 138 4.63 8.53 -4.40
N LEU A 139 4.53 9.62 -3.64
CA LEU A 139 3.28 10.34 -3.43
C LEU A 139 2.75 10.97 -4.72
N LEU A 140 3.61 11.63 -5.50
CA LEU A 140 3.24 12.24 -6.78
C LEU A 140 2.71 11.20 -7.77
N VAL A 141 3.40 10.06 -7.93
CA VAL A 141 2.95 8.95 -8.77
C VAL A 141 1.61 8.41 -8.28
N SER A 142 1.47 8.20 -6.96
CA SER A 142 0.21 7.70 -6.39
C SER A 142 -0.95 8.67 -6.62
N ALA A 143 -0.72 9.98 -6.46
CA ALA A 143 -1.73 11.01 -6.69
C ALA A 143 -2.09 11.13 -8.18
N PHE A 144 -1.11 11.02 -9.07
CA PHE A 144 -1.33 10.96 -10.51
C PHE A 144 -2.20 9.75 -10.89
N THR A 145 -1.89 8.56 -10.36
CA THR A 145 -2.68 7.36 -10.59
C THR A 145 -4.13 7.54 -10.16
N VAL A 146 -4.38 8.12 -8.98
CA VAL A 146 -5.73 8.41 -8.51
C VAL A 146 -6.42 9.41 -9.45
N GLY A 147 -5.74 10.48 -9.84
CA GLY A 147 -6.27 11.47 -10.78
C GLY A 147 -6.64 10.88 -12.15
N TYR A 148 -5.85 9.92 -12.63
CA TYR A 148 -6.16 9.17 -13.84
C TYR A 148 -7.40 8.29 -13.66
N ALA A 149 -7.45 7.52 -12.56
CA ALA A 149 -8.56 6.63 -12.25
C ALA A 149 -9.90 7.38 -12.05
N LEU A 150 -9.88 8.62 -11.55
CA LEU A 150 -11.09 9.45 -11.39
C LEU A 150 -11.80 9.74 -12.72
N ARG A 151 -11.07 9.73 -13.84
CA ARG A 151 -11.68 9.96 -15.17
C ARG A 151 -12.43 8.73 -15.69
N SER A 152 -11.94 7.54 -15.39
CA SER A 152 -12.51 6.27 -15.88
C SER A 152 -12.11 5.11 -14.97
N PRO A 153 -12.78 4.93 -13.81
CA PRO A 153 -12.32 3.98 -12.80
C PRO A 153 -12.48 2.51 -13.23
N TRP A 154 -13.34 2.24 -14.22
CA TRP A 154 -13.58 0.89 -14.77
C TRP A 154 -12.83 0.61 -16.07
N SER A 155 -11.62 1.14 -16.21
CA SER A 155 -10.74 0.96 -17.37
C SER A 155 -9.39 0.36 -16.96
N HIS A 156 -8.45 0.29 -17.92
CA HIS A 156 -7.06 -0.07 -17.64
C HIS A 156 -6.33 1.08 -16.93
N PRO A 157 -5.37 0.78 -16.03
CA PRO A 157 -4.56 1.80 -15.40
C PRO A 157 -3.61 2.46 -16.39
N TRP A 158 -3.23 3.71 -16.10
CA TRP A 158 -2.35 4.52 -16.97
C TRP A 158 -1.06 3.81 -17.37
N LEU A 159 -0.51 2.96 -16.49
CA LEU A 159 0.74 2.24 -16.78
C LEU A 159 0.54 1.23 -17.91
N LEU A 160 -0.61 0.56 -17.95
CA LEU A 160 -0.96 -0.34 -19.05
C LEU A 160 -1.21 0.44 -20.34
N ASP A 161 -1.96 1.54 -20.26
CA ASP A 161 -2.21 2.38 -21.43
C ASP A 161 -0.91 2.98 -21.99
N LEU A 162 0.05 3.32 -21.11
CA LEU A 162 1.38 3.77 -21.51
C LEU A 162 2.17 2.65 -22.20
N LEU A 163 2.14 1.43 -21.66
CA LEU A 163 2.81 0.28 -22.29
C LEU A 163 2.20 -0.05 -23.66
N GLU A 164 0.88 0.06 -23.81
CA GLU A 164 0.19 -0.04 -25.10
C GLU A 164 0.64 1.07 -26.06
N HIS A 165 0.66 2.31 -25.59
CA HIS A 165 1.08 3.46 -26.40
C HIS A 165 2.54 3.36 -26.87
N LEU A 166 3.41 2.77 -26.05
CA LEU A 166 4.82 2.51 -26.38
C LEU A 166 5.03 1.26 -27.24
N ASN A 167 3.96 0.56 -27.66
CA ASN A 167 4.01 -0.72 -28.38
C ASN A 167 4.77 -1.83 -27.63
N LEU A 168 4.80 -1.77 -26.30
CA LEU A 168 5.46 -2.77 -25.45
C LEU A 168 4.48 -3.86 -24.98
N TYR A 169 3.18 -3.61 -25.08
CA TYR A 169 2.14 -4.53 -24.65
C TYR A 169 0.87 -4.31 -25.49
N THR A 170 0.06 -5.35 -25.69
CA THR A 170 -1.22 -5.24 -26.41
C THR A 170 -2.36 -5.56 -25.46
N LEU A 171 -3.28 -4.61 -25.26
CA LEU A 171 -4.41 -4.79 -24.36
C LEU A 171 -5.52 -5.59 -25.06
N GLN A 172 -6.04 -6.60 -24.38
CA GLN A 172 -7.28 -7.27 -24.78
C GLN A 172 -8.47 -6.52 -24.16
N ARG A 173 -9.34 -5.97 -25.01
CA ARG A 173 -10.54 -5.21 -24.62
C ARG A 173 -11.81 -6.06 -24.67
#